data_AF-A0A1B9DTE8-F1
#
_entry.id   AF-A0A1B9DTE8-F1
#
_cell.length_a   1.000
_cell.length_b   1.000
_cell.length_c   1.000
_cell.angle_alpha   90.00
_cell.angle_beta   90.00
_cell.angle_gamma   90.00
#
_symmetry.space_group_name_H-M   'P 1'
#
loop_
_entity.id
_entity.type
_entity.pdbx_description
1 polymer ?
#
loop_
_entity_poly.entity_id
_entity_poly.type
_entity_poly.pdbx_seq_one_letter_code
_entity_poly.pdbx_strand_id
1 'polypeptide(L)'
;MKKTFSLLLLSFTSLISAQAFKGKGDIKFDIAANIQNGGSGIRLSNDYGLGENISIGVVGSYLLSVSRDELDNKPDFSDRVDIKARFNANLGNVFNIDEKVDIYPGLDLGLRNFGAHLGVRYFFTEGFGIVSEIGFPIAKYKPEATGFERLNNQFVFNIGASFNL
;
A
#
# COMPACT_ATOMS: atom_id res chain seq x y z
N MET A 1 -6.84 33.78 21.25
CA MET A 1 -5.52 33.22 20.87
C MET A 1 -5.54 31.69 20.72
N LYS A 2 -6.38 31.12 19.84
CA LYS A 2 -6.38 29.67 19.50
C LYS A 2 -6.81 29.37 18.05
N LYS A 3 -6.72 30.35 17.14
CA LYS A 3 -7.13 30.17 15.72
C LYS A 3 -6.09 30.61 14.70
N THR A 4 -4.90 31.02 15.14
CA THR A 4 -3.81 31.48 14.26
C THR A 4 -2.71 30.45 14.06
N PHE A 5 -2.81 29.25 14.66
CA PHE A 5 -1.74 28.24 14.59
C PHE A 5 -1.96 27.16 13.51
N SER A 6 -3.12 27.15 12.83
CA SER A 6 -3.43 26.15 11.80
C SER A 6 -3.03 26.56 10.37
N LEU A 7 -2.42 27.74 10.19
CA LEU A 7 -2.11 28.28 8.86
C LEU A 7 -0.60 28.35 8.55
N LEU A 8 0.23 27.65 9.32
CA LEU A 8 1.70 27.69 9.19
C LEU A 8 2.35 26.39 8.69
N LEU A 9 1.56 25.44 8.18
CA LEU A 9 2.09 24.16 7.64
C LEU A 9 1.99 24.04 6.10
N LEU A 10 1.85 25.16 5.40
CA LEU A 10 1.61 25.18 3.95
C LEU A 10 2.56 26.12 3.17
N SER A 11 3.78 26.30 3.67
CA SER A 11 4.73 27.22 3.03
C SER A 11 6.13 26.63 2.92
N PHE A 12 6.30 25.54 2.17
CA PHE A 12 7.55 25.22 1.48
C PHE A 12 7.26 24.37 0.23
N THR A 13 7.09 25.01 -0.92
CA THR A 13 7.41 24.38 -2.20
C THR A 13 8.54 25.18 -2.81
N SER A 14 9.77 24.79 -2.47
CA SER A 14 10.88 25.01 -3.40
C SER A 14 10.55 24.26 -4.69
N LEU A 15 10.86 24.88 -5.82
CA LEU A 15 10.68 24.33 -7.18
C LEU A 15 11.66 23.18 -7.43
N ILE A 16 11.55 22.10 -6.65
CA ILE A 16 12.26 20.85 -6.88
C ILE A 16 11.26 19.88 -7.51
N SER A 17 11.60 19.35 -8.68
CA SER A 17 10.78 18.35 -9.37
C SER A 17 10.54 17.15 -8.44
N ALA A 18 9.29 16.92 -8.07
CA ALA A 18 8.93 15.77 -7.26
C ALA A 18 8.88 14.53 -8.16
N GLN A 19 9.84 13.63 -8.00
CA GLN A 19 9.88 12.36 -8.73
C GLN A 19 9.31 11.24 -7.86
N ALA A 20 8.28 10.56 -8.36
CA ALA A 20 7.57 9.49 -7.66
C ALA A 20 8.35 8.18 -7.61
N PHE A 21 9.31 7.94 -8.51
CA PHE A 21 10.27 6.84 -8.41
C PHE A 21 11.61 7.26 -9.04
N LYS A 22 12.68 7.25 -8.23
CA LYS A 22 14.03 7.72 -8.60
C LYS A 22 14.95 6.60 -9.10
N GLY A 23 14.51 5.34 -9.06
CA GLY A 23 15.29 4.19 -9.52
C GLY A 23 16.05 3.49 -8.40
N LYS A 24 17.28 3.05 -8.70
CA LYS A 24 18.09 2.24 -7.76
C LYS A 24 18.42 3.02 -6.48
N GLY A 25 18.21 2.41 -5.33
CA GLY A 25 18.44 3.00 -4.01
C GLY A 25 17.27 3.84 -3.49
N ASP A 26 16.23 4.02 -4.29
CA ASP A 26 15.03 4.75 -3.89
C ASP A 26 14.23 3.98 -2.84
N ILE A 27 13.78 4.65 -1.77
CA ILE A 27 13.03 4.01 -0.68
C ILE A 27 11.66 4.64 -0.59
N LYS A 28 10.63 3.83 -0.80
CA LYS A 28 9.23 4.23 -0.64
C LYS A 28 8.65 3.61 0.60
N PHE A 29 8.11 4.44 1.46
CA PHE A 29 7.38 4.01 2.64
C PHE A 29 5.94 4.49 2.57
N ASP A 30 5.00 3.56 2.64
CA ASP A 30 3.58 3.85 2.53
C ASP A 30 2.85 3.48 3.82
N ILE A 31 1.91 4.33 4.22
CA ILE A 31 0.93 4.06 5.27
C ILE A 31 -0.45 4.26 4.66
N ALA A 32 -1.25 3.19 4.64
CA ALA A 32 -2.58 3.22 4.02
C ALA A 32 -3.65 2.59 4.92
N ALA A 33 -4.88 3.08 4.77
CA ALA A 33 -6.06 2.35 5.22
C ALA A 33 -6.24 1.13 4.33
N ASN A 34 -6.46 -0.04 4.93
CA ASN A 34 -6.81 -1.28 4.23
C ASN A 34 -8.32 -1.48 4.31
N ILE A 35 -8.97 -1.71 3.18
CA ILE A 35 -10.40 -1.92 3.09
C ILE A 35 -10.63 -3.23 2.33
N GLN A 36 -11.37 -4.15 2.93
CA GLN A 36 -11.71 -5.43 2.34
C GLN A 36 -13.09 -5.89 2.78
N ASN A 37 -13.63 -6.93 2.13
CA ASN A 37 -14.90 -7.47 2.57
C ASN A 37 -14.77 -8.06 3.99
N GLY A 38 -15.67 -7.65 4.88
CA GLY A 38 -15.69 -8.10 6.28
C GLY A 38 -14.73 -7.36 7.20
N GLY A 39 -13.90 -6.41 6.74
CA GLY A 39 -13.04 -5.65 7.65
C GLY A 39 -12.24 -4.50 7.05
N SER A 40 -11.71 -3.67 7.93
CA SER A 40 -10.80 -2.58 7.61
C SER A 40 -9.66 -2.48 8.62
N GLY A 41 -8.55 -1.88 8.19
CA GLY A 41 -7.33 -1.85 8.99
C GLY A 41 -6.28 -0.91 8.45
N ILE A 42 -5.03 -1.22 8.80
CA ILE A 42 -3.85 -0.49 8.35
C ILE A 42 -2.96 -1.40 7.50
N ARG A 43 -2.37 -0.84 6.45
CA ARG A 43 -1.35 -1.45 5.62
C ARG A 43 -0.12 -0.56 5.66
N LEU A 44 1.02 -1.16 5.93
CA LEU A 44 2.34 -0.55 5.83
C LEU A 44 3.09 -1.24 4.70
N SER A 45 3.80 -0.49 3.88
CA SER A 45 4.79 -1.08 2.97
C SER A 45 6.08 -0.30 2.94
N ASN A 46 7.16 -1.03 2.68
CA ASN A 46 8.46 -0.45 2.39
C ASN A 46 9.02 -1.12 1.14
N ASP A 47 9.25 -0.32 0.09
CA ASP A 47 9.78 -0.77 -1.20
C ASP A 47 11.15 -0.13 -1.46
N TYR A 48 12.12 -0.94 -1.86
CA TYR A 48 13.48 -0.55 -2.19
C TYR A 48 13.74 -0.73 -3.70
N GLY A 49 14.17 0.34 -4.36
CA GLY A 49 14.52 0.35 -5.77
C GLY A 49 15.79 -0.45 -6.06
N LEU A 50 15.68 -1.50 -6.87
CA LEU A 50 16.82 -2.33 -7.29
C LEU A 50 17.40 -1.91 -8.65
N GLY A 51 16.60 -1.25 -9.48
CA GLY A 51 16.97 -0.84 -10.82
C GLY A 51 16.21 0.41 -11.26
N GLU A 52 16.23 0.69 -12.56
CA GLU A 52 15.61 1.91 -13.11
C GLU A 52 14.10 1.96 -12.93
N ASN A 53 13.43 0.80 -12.99
CA ASN A 53 11.97 0.68 -12.95
C ASN A 53 11.51 -0.52 -12.10
N ILE A 54 12.38 -1.04 -11.22
CA ILE A 54 12.09 -2.23 -10.42
C ILE A 54 12.33 -1.92 -8.95
N SER A 55 11.38 -2.32 -8.10
CA SER A 55 11.56 -2.37 -6.66
C SER A 55 11.10 -3.70 -6.07
N ILE A 56 11.68 -4.05 -4.93
CA ILE A 56 11.20 -5.15 -4.08
C ILE A 56 10.86 -4.59 -2.72
N GLY A 57 9.96 -5.23 -2.00
CA GLY A 57 9.54 -4.70 -0.71
C GLY A 57 8.86 -5.71 0.19
N VAL A 58 8.42 -5.18 1.32
CA VAL A 58 7.62 -5.90 2.30
C VAL A 58 6.33 -5.13 2.58
N VAL A 59 5.26 -5.87 2.79
CA VAL A 59 3.96 -5.36 3.20
C VAL A 59 3.58 -6.03 4.51
N GLY A 60 3.10 -5.24 5.46
CA GLY A 60 2.42 -5.73 6.64
C GLY A 60 1.04 -5.11 6.73
N SER A 61 0.02 -5.91 7.05
CA SER A 61 -1.33 -5.40 7.30
C SER A 61 -1.94 -6.00 8.55
N TYR A 62 -2.76 -5.20 9.22
CA TYR A 62 -3.52 -5.62 10.39
C TYR A 62 -4.92 -5.05 10.37
N LEU A 63 -5.92 -5.93 10.50
CA LEU A 63 -7.33 -5.55 10.55
C LEU A 63 -7.75 -5.09 11.95
N LEU A 64 -8.09 -3.81 12.04
CA LEU A 64 -8.52 -3.15 13.26
C LEU A 64 -10.01 -3.42 13.52
N SER A 65 -10.83 -3.24 12.49
CA SER A 65 -12.26 -3.48 12.52
C SER A 65 -12.59 -4.68 11.65
N VAL A 66 -13.27 -5.68 12.21
CA VAL A 66 -13.75 -6.85 11.46
C VAL A 66 -15.19 -7.10 11.89
N SER A 67 -16.07 -7.34 10.93
CA SER A 67 -17.45 -7.75 11.17
C SER A 67 -17.46 -9.03 12.00
N ARG A 68 -18.40 -9.13 12.94
CA ARG A 68 -18.60 -10.35 13.71
C ARG A 68 -19.30 -11.40 12.85
N ASP A 69 -19.13 -12.66 13.22
CA ASP A 69 -19.86 -13.76 12.59
C ASP A 69 -21.31 -13.84 13.12
N GLU A 70 -22.08 -14.81 12.63
CA GLU A 70 -23.47 -15.02 13.04
C GLU A 70 -23.64 -15.37 14.53
N LEU A 71 -22.56 -15.78 15.19
CA LEU A 71 -22.52 -16.16 16.61
C LEU A 71 -21.90 -15.05 17.49
N ASP A 72 -21.74 -13.85 16.95
CA ASP A 72 -21.12 -12.68 17.61
C ASP A 72 -19.64 -12.86 17.99
N ASN A 73 -18.94 -13.84 17.41
CA ASN A 73 -17.52 -14.05 17.65
C ASN A 73 -16.67 -12.99 16.95
N LYS A 74 -15.43 -12.85 17.42
CA LYS A 74 -14.41 -12.00 16.81
C LYS A 74 -13.32 -12.89 16.20
N PRO A 75 -12.68 -12.44 15.10
CA PRO A 75 -11.53 -13.14 14.55
C PRO A 75 -10.33 -13.06 15.50
N ASP A 76 -9.51 -14.09 15.45
CA ASP A 76 -8.25 -14.15 16.19
C ASP A 76 -7.22 -13.18 15.60
N PHE A 77 -6.14 -12.95 16.36
CA PHE A 77 -5.02 -12.13 15.89
C PHE A 77 -4.45 -12.64 14.56
N SER A 78 -4.29 -13.96 14.43
CA SER A 78 -3.76 -14.61 13.23
C SER A 78 -4.59 -14.24 12.01
N ASP A 79 -5.93 -14.32 12.08
CA ASP A 79 -6.84 -14.00 10.97
C ASP A 79 -6.71 -12.55 10.50
N ARG A 80 -6.38 -11.63 11.42
CA ARG A 80 -6.28 -10.19 11.14
C ARG A 80 -4.98 -9.78 10.47
N VAL A 81 -3.89 -10.51 10.72
CA VAL A 81 -2.55 -10.17 10.25
C VAL A 81 -2.24 -10.81 8.90
N ASP A 82 -1.53 -10.08 8.05
CA ASP A 82 -0.88 -10.61 6.86
C ASP A 82 0.46 -9.92 6.62
N ILE A 83 1.40 -10.68 6.07
CA ILE A 83 2.75 -10.22 5.73
C ILE A 83 3.05 -10.73 4.32
N LYS A 84 3.62 -9.87 3.48
CA LYS A 84 3.97 -10.21 2.10
C LYS A 84 5.35 -9.69 1.75
N ALA A 85 6.08 -10.46 0.98
CA ALA A 85 7.15 -9.94 0.14
C ALA A 85 6.54 -9.53 -1.20
N ARG A 86 7.04 -8.47 -1.84
CA ARG A 86 6.50 -7.98 -3.11
C ARG A 86 7.58 -7.57 -4.09
N PHE A 87 7.20 -7.61 -5.35
CA PHE A 87 7.95 -7.08 -6.48
C PHE A 87 7.08 -6.08 -7.22
N ASN A 88 7.65 -4.95 -7.64
CA ASN A 88 6.95 -3.91 -8.39
C ASN A 88 7.73 -3.57 -9.67
N ALA A 89 6.99 -3.36 -10.75
CA ALA A 89 7.48 -2.67 -11.93
C ALA A 89 6.94 -1.23 -11.92
N ASN A 90 7.79 -0.23 -11.74
CA ASN A 90 7.44 1.18 -11.64
C ASN A 90 7.44 1.81 -13.05
N LEU A 91 6.26 2.11 -13.60
CA LEU A 91 6.08 2.39 -15.03
C LEU A 91 6.02 3.88 -15.38
N GLY A 92 6.21 4.79 -14.42
CA GLY A 92 6.19 6.23 -14.66
C GLY A 92 7.13 6.65 -15.82
N ASN A 93 8.39 6.20 -15.76
CA ASN A 93 9.39 6.48 -16.78
C ASN A 93 9.16 5.71 -18.11
N VAL A 94 8.48 4.55 -18.06
CA VAL A 94 8.26 3.71 -19.25
C VAL A 94 7.20 4.29 -20.17
N PHE A 95 6.13 4.86 -19.60
CA PHE A 95 5.03 5.45 -20.35
C PHE A 95 5.14 6.96 -20.52
N ASN A 96 6.28 7.56 -20.11
CA ASN A 96 6.50 9.00 -20.14
C ASN A 96 5.36 9.79 -19.45
N ILE A 97 4.94 9.28 -18.29
CA ILE A 97 3.95 9.94 -17.42
C ILE A 97 4.66 11.08 -16.69
N ASP A 98 3.89 12.07 -16.21
CA ASP A 98 4.41 13.10 -15.31
C ASP A 98 5.24 12.47 -14.19
N GLU A 99 6.45 13.00 -13.95
CA GLU A 99 7.42 12.47 -12.97
C GLU A 99 6.85 12.36 -11.56
N LYS A 100 5.81 13.13 -11.24
CA LYS A 100 5.09 13.09 -9.94
C LYS A 100 4.21 11.86 -9.79
N VAL A 101 3.99 11.09 -10.85
CA VAL A 101 3.11 9.93 -10.87
C VAL A 101 3.92 8.68 -11.10
N ASP A 102 3.68 7.68 -10.25
CA ASP A 102 4.17 6.33 -10.47
C ASP A 102 2.99 5.36 -10.49
N ILE A 103 2.86 4.61 -11.59
CA ILE A 103 1.90 3.51 -11.72
C ILE A 103 2.72 2.23 -11.68
N TYR A 104 2.42 1.36 -10.72
CA TYR A 104 3.22 0.16 -10.48
C TYR A 104 2.33 -1.08 -10.32
N PRO A 105 2.24 -1.94 -11.35
CA PRO A 105 1.80 -3.30 -11.16
C PRO A 105 2.88 -4.12 -10.44
N GLY A 106 2.45 -5.15 -9.73
CA GLY A 106 3.37 -6.02 -9.03
C GLY A 106 2.76 -7.35 -8.60
N LEU A 107 3.63 -8.19 -8.03
CA LEU A 107 3.31 -9.51 -7.51
C LEU A 107 3.65 -9.58 -6.03
N ASP A 108 2.83 -10.30 -5.28
CA ASP A 108 2.96 -10.48 -3.84
C ASP A 108 3.07 -11.96 -3.50
N LEU A 109 4.07 -12.30 -2.70
CA LEU A 109 4.17 -13.59 -2.01
C LEU A 109 3.82 -13.36 -0.54
N GLY A 110 2.55 -13.61 -0.21
CA GLY A 110 2.01 -13.42 1.14
C GLY A 110 1.92 -14.71 1.94
N LEU A 111 1.54 -14.58 3.22
CA LEU A 111 1.21 -15.72 4.09
C LEU A 111 -0.15 -16.35 3.76
N ARG A 112 -1.02 -15.61 3.06
CA ARG A 112 -2.40 -16.01 2.75
C ARG A 112 -2.60 -16.45 1.30
N ASN A 113 -1.83 -15.87 0.38
CA ASN A 113 -1.92 -16.12 -1.06
C ASN A 113 -0.64 -15.67 -1.78
N PHE A 114 -0.48 -16.20 -2.99
CA PHE A 114 0.24 -15.54 -4.06
C PHE A 114 -0.72 -14.60 -4.80
N GLY A 115 -0.39 -13.32 -4.85
CA GLY A 115 -1.28 -12.27 -5.33
C GLY A 115 -0.62 -11.34 -6.34
N ALA A 116 -1.44 -10.46 -6.89
CA ALA A 116 -0.99 -9.31 -7.66
C ALA A 116 -1.63 -8.04 -7.11
N HIS A 117 -0.98 -6.91 -7.38
CA HIS A 117 -1.52 -5.61 -7.08
C HIS A 117 -1.27 -4.64 -8.24
N LEU A 118 -2.04 -3.56 -8.23
CA LEU A 118 -1.82 -2.38 -9.05
C LEU A 118 -1.91 -1.16 -8.14
N GLY A 119 -0.81 -0.44 -8.03
CA GLY A 119 -0.74 0.78 -7.24
C GLY A 119 -0.47 2.02 -8.09
N VAL A 120 -0.85 3.16 -7.53
CA VAL A 120 -0.56 4.48 -8.05
C VAL A 120 -0.10 5.36 -6.90
N ARG A 121 1.01 6.07 -7.11
CA ARG A 121 1.51 7.13 -6.23
C ARG A 121 1.45 8.47 -6.95
N TYR A 122 1.11 9.52 -6.21
CA TYR A 122 1.24 10.90 -6.65
C TYR A 122 2.01 11.70 -5.61
N PHE A 123 3.16 12.25 -5.97
CA PHE A 123 4.01 13.05 -5.07
C PHE A 123 3.78 14.55 -5.26
N PHE A 124 3.41 15.22 -4.17
CA PHE A 124 3.24 16.68 -4.14
C PHE A 124 4.59 17.39 -3.97
N THR A 125 5.50 16.75 -3.23
CA THR A 125 6.87 17.21 -2.96
C THR A 125 7.81 16.02 -3.10
N GLU A 126 9.12 16.24 -3.03
CA GLU A 126 10.09 15.14 -3.10
C GLU A 126 9.92 14.10 -1.97
N GLY A 127 9.36 14.50 -0.83
CA GLY A 127 9.25 13.65 0.37
C GLY A 127 7.86 13.13 0.69
N PHE A 128 6.80 13.74 0.14
CA PHE A 128 5.42 13.43 0.50
C PHE A 128 4.50 13.31 -0.70
N GLY A 129 3.70 12.25 -0.68
CA GLY A 129 2.69 11.93 -1.67
C GLY A 129 1.50 11.19 -1.08
N ILE A 130 0.58 10.82 -1.97
CA ILE A 130 -0.52 9.91 -1.70
C ILE A 130 -0.32 8.61 -2.47
N VAL A 131 -0.91 7.54 -1.95
CA VAL A 131 -0.90 6.22 -2.57
C VAL A 131 -2.30 5.65 -2.60
N SER A 132 -2.61 4.91 -3.66
CA SER A 132 -3.79 4.08 -3.79
C SER A 132 -3.38 2.75 -4.40
N GLU A 133 -3.85 1.63 -3.86
CA GLU A 133 -3.46 0.30 -4.33
C GLU A 133 -4.62 -0.68 -4.22
N ILE A 134 -4.90 -1.38 -5.32
CA ILE A 134 -5.78 -2.56 -5.31
C ILE A 134 -4.92 -3.83 -5.31
N GLY A 135 -5.36 -4.85 -4.59
CA GLY A 135 -4.70 -6.15 -4.56
C GLY A 135 -5.72 -7.28 -4.69
N PHE A 136 -5.34 -8.37 -5.35
CA PHE A 136 -6.17 -9.55 -5.51
C PHE A 136 -5.32 -10.83 -5.55
N PRO A 137 -5.85 -11.95 -5.01
CA PRO A 137 -5.14 -13.23 -5.05
C PRO A 137 -5.15 -13.82 -6.47
N ILE A 138 -4.00 -14.30 -6.93
CA ILE A 138 -3.88 -15.16 -8.12
C ILE A 138 -4.07 -16.62 -7.71
N ALA A 139 -3.37 -17.05 -6.65
CA ALA A 139 -3.47 -18.38 -6.08
C ALA A 139 -3.64 -18.29 -4.55
N LYS A 140 -4.77 -18.78 -4.06
CA LYS A 140 -5.10 -18.84 -2.63
C LYS A 140 -4.50 -20.10 -2.02
N TYR A 141 -3.87 -20.00 -0.85
CA TYR A 141 -3.34 -21.20 -0.17
C TYR A 141 -4.44 -22.03 0.51
N LYS A 142 -5.53 -21.38 0.92
CA LYS A 142 -6.78 -22.00 1.36
C LYS A 142 -7.94 -21.53 0.47
N PRO A 143 -8.19 -22.15 -0.70
CA PRO A 143 -9.27 -21.75 -1.62
C PRO A 143 -10.68 -21.84 -1.01
N GLU A 144 -10.90 -22.82 -0.14
CA GLU A 144 -12.15 -23.13 0.56
C GLU A 144 -12.41 -22.27 1.81
N ALA A 145 -11.51 -21.34 2.14
CA ALA A 145 -11.62 -20.52 3.34
C ALA A 145 -12.94 -19.72 3.39
N THR A 146 -13.63 -19.83 4.53
CA THR A 146 -14.89 -19.13 4.83
C THR A 146 -14.77 -18.31 6.12
N GLY A 147 -15.70 -17.38 6.33
CA GLY A 147 -15.71 -16.55 7.54
C GLY A 147 -14.40 -15.79 7.72
N PHE A 148 -13.83 -15.84 8.93
CA PHE A 148 -12.59 -15.12 9.28
C PHE A 148 -11.36 -15.63 8.54
N GLU A 149 -11.31 -16.91 8.14
CA GLU A 149 -10.16 -17.46 7.41
C GLU A 149 -9.99 -16.84 6.01
N ARG A 150 -11.05 -16.23 5.48
CA ARG A 150 -11.04 -15.56 4.18
C ARG A 150 -10.39 -14.17 4.22
N LEU A 151 -10.24 -13.58 5.41
CA LEU A 151 -9.58 -12.28 5.59
C LEU A 151 -8.17 -12.32 5.00
N ASN A 152 -7.77 -11.23 4.36
CA ASN A 152 -6.48 -11.08 3.65
C ASN A 152 -6.27 -12.02 2.44
N ASN A 153 -7.22 -12.93 2.16
CA ASN A 153 -7.18 -13.87 1.04
C ASN A 153 -8.23 -13.55 -0.06
N GLN A 154 -8.38 -12.26 -0.35
CA GLN A 154 -9.42 -11.71 -1.20
C GLN A 154 -9.01 -10.37 -1.81
N PHE A 155 -9.90 -9.75 -2.58
CA PHE A 155 -9.69 -8.39 -3.07
C PHE A 155 -9.55 -7.41 -1.90
N VAL A 156 -8.59 -6.50 -2.02
CA VAL A 156 -8.34 -5.42 -1.07
C VAL A 156 -8.17 -4.10 -1.82
N PHE A 157 -8.64 -3.02 -1.21
CA PHE A 157 -8.40 -1.66 -1.64
C PHE A 157 -7.66 -0.91 -0.54
N ASN A 158 -6.64 -0.13 -0.91
CA ASN A 158 -5.83 0.62 0.01
C ASN A 158 -5.70 2.07 -0.46
N ILE A 159 -5.73 3.02 0.47
CA ILE A 159 -5.49 4.43 0.20
C ILE A 159 -4.82 5.11 1.39
N GLY A 160 -3.86 5.98 1.13
CA GLY A 160 -3.15 6.71 2.19
C GLY A 160 -2.01 7.59 1.70
N ALA A 161 -0.98 7.69 2.52
CA ALA A 161 0.19 8.54 2.29
C ALA A 161 1.40 7.72 1.84
N SER A 162 2.22 8.33 0.99
CA SER A 162 3.50 7.81 0.53
C SER A 162 4.62 8.78 0.92
N PHE A 163 5.74 8.23 1.36
CA PHE A 163 6.91 8.98 1.77
C PHE A 163 8.13 8.50 1.01
N ASN A 164 8.95 9.46 0.63
CA ASN A 164 10.27 9.21 0.09
C ASN A 164 11.28 9.33 1.24
N LEU A 165 12.07 8.30 1.49
CA LEU A 165 13.03 8.23 2.61
C LEU A 165 14.48 8.39 2.14
#